data_AF-A0ABC8MAG6-F1
#
_entry.id   AF-A0ABC8MAG6-F1
#
_cell.length_a   1.000
_cell.length_b   1.000
_cell.length_c   1.000
_cell.angle_alpha   90.00
_cell.angle_beta   90.00
_cell.angle_gamma   90.00
#
_symmetry.space_group_name_H-M   'P 1'
#
loop_
_entity.id
_entity.type
_entity.pdbx_description
1 polymer ?
#
loop_
_entity_poly.entity_id
_entity_poly.type
_entity_poly.pdbx_seq_one_letter_code
_entity_poly.pdbx_strand_id
1 'polypeptide(L)'
;MVKSSKDTRYAKYSMVTHDGIGFPCWALPDLMSFPDIFGQDGYAKLDVIGIEETQFFGDLYEFCCKVADDDGKTIVAGRDGDYLRCLILFQKDVI
;
A
#
# COMPACT_ATOMS: atom_id res chain seq x y z
N MET A 1 -0.11 -6.19 -2.78
CA MET A 1 0.50 -5.32 -1.75
C MET A 1 1.45 -4.34 -2.42
N VAL A 2 1.58 -3.16 -1.83
CA VAL A 2 2.43 -2.06 -2.29
C VAL A 2 3.51 -1.79 -1.25
N LYS A 3 4.74 -1.52 -1.70
CA LYS A 3 5.84 -1.02 -0.86
C LYS A 3 6.48 0.21 -1.48
N SER A 4 7.17 1.01 -0.66
CA SER A 4 7.97 2.10 -1.20
C SER A 4 9.23 1.57 -1.90
N SER A 5 9.52 2.11 -3.08
CA SER A 5 10.77 1.88 -3.81
C SER A 5 11.98 2.50 -3.10
N LYS A 6 11.75 3.42 -2.16
CA LYS A 6 12.78 4.00 -1.30
C LYS A 6 13.23 3.04 -0.19
N ASP A 7 12.45 1.99 0.07
CA ASP A 7 12.85 0.94 1.00
C ASP A 7 13.72 -0.12 0.31
N THR A 8 15.01 -0.07 0.64
CA THR A 8 16.05 -0.98 0.13
C THR A 8 16.50 -2.02 1.16
N ARG A 9 15.89 -2.05 2.35
CA ARG A 9 16.32 -2.93 3.47
C ARG A 9 16.00 -4.40 3.21
N TYR A 10 14.91 -4.67 2.48
CA TYR A 10 14.47 -6.02 2.11
C TYR A 10 14.12 -6.10 0.60
N ALA A 11 14.20 -7.31 0.02
CA ALA A 11 14.19 -7.61 -1.41
C ALA A 11 13.32 -6.66 -2.28
N LYS A 12 13.90 -6.19 -3.38
CA LYS A 12 13.34 -5.12 -4.24
C LYS A 12 11.96 -5.41 -4.83
N TYR A 13 11.61 -6.69 -5.00
CA TYR A 13 10.38 -7.16 -5.68
C TYR A 13 9.56 -8.18 -4.89
N SER A 14 9.95 -8.48 -3.65
CA SER A 14 9.23 -9.43 -2.80
C SER A 14 9.23 -8.96 -1.35
N MET A 15 8.05 -9.03 -0.73
CA MET A 15 7.92 -8.97 0.72
C MET A 15 8.21 -10.38 1.24
N VAL A 16 9.39 -10.58 1.83
CA VAL A 16 9.78 -11.87 2.43
C VAL A 16 9.50 -11.78 3.91
N THR A 17 8.52 -12.54 4.38
CA THR A 17 8.30 -12.74 5.82
C THR A 17 9.49 -13.50 6.43
N HIS A 18 9.69 -13.40 7.75
CA HIS A 18 10.76 -14.13 8.44
C HIS A 18 10.73 -15.65 8.18
N ASP A 19 9.55 -16.19 7.87
CA ASP A 19 9.33 -17.60 7.55
C ASP A 19 9.59 -17.96 6.07
N GLY A 20 10.13 -17.02 5.29
CA GLY A 20 10.52 -17.23 3.89
C GLY A 20 9.35 -17.19 2.89
N ILE A 21 8.13 -16.84 3.33
CA ILE A 21 6.98 -16.69 2.43
C ILE A 21 7.07 -15.32 1.75
N GLY A 22 7.23 -15.34 0.42
CA GLY A 22 7.29 -14.17 -0.44
C GLY A 22 5.93 -13.84 -1.05
N PHE A 23 5.40 -12.64 -0.80
CA PHE A 23 4.24 -12.13 -1.55
C PHE A 23 4.71 -11.18 -2.65
N PRO A 24 4.11 -11.24 -3.85
CA PRO A 24 4.41 -10.27 -4.91
C PRO A 24 4.01 -8.87 -4.44
N CYS A 25 4.98 -7.95 -4.48
CA CYS A 25 4.76 -6.55 -4.09
C CYS A 25 5.12 -5.60 -5.23
N TRP A 26 4.36 -4.51 -5.34
CA TRP A 26 4.67 -3.41 -6.25
C TRP A 26 5.49 -2.37 -5.51
N ALA A 27 6.73 -2.18 -5.93
CA ALA A 27 7.60 -1.14 -5.40
C ALA A 27 7.32 0.18 -6.15
N LEU A 28 6.74 1.16 -5.45
CA LEU A 28 6.30 2.42 -6.06
C LEU A 28 7.09 3.63 -5.54
N PRO A 29 7.30 4.68 -6.36
CA PRO A 29 7.88 5.95 -5.90
C PRO A 29 6.90 6.79 -5.06
N ASP A 30 5.62 6.71 -5.39
CA ASP A 30 4.47 7.38 -4.77
C ASP A 30 3.23 6.47 -4.93
N LEU A 31 2.17 6.69 -4.14
CA LEU A 31 0.96 5.87 -4.17
C LEU A 31 0.03 6.28 -5.31
N MET A 32 -0.01 7.56 -5.66
CA MET A 32 -0.90 8.08 -6.71
C MET A 32 -0.63 7.49 -8.10
N SER A 33 0.60 7.04 -8.38
CA SER A 33 0.96 6.32 -9.61
C SER A 33 0.53 4.84 -9.63
N PHE A 34 0.02 4.30 -8.51
CA PHE A 34 -0.33 2.89 -8.40
C PHE A 34 -1.31 2.39 -9.48
N PRO A 35 -2.43 3.07 -9.79
CA PRO A 35 -3.40 2.57 -10.78
C PRO A 35 -2.78 2.41 -12.17
N ASP A 36 -1.90 3.33 -12.57
CA ASP A 36 -1.24 3.31 -13.87
C ASP A 36 -0.16 2.21 -13.94
N ILE A 37 0.62 2.04 -12.87
CA ILE A 37 1.68 1.02 -12.80
C ILE A 37 1.10 -0.39 -12.69
N PHE A 38 0.01 -0.56 -11.93
CA PHE A 38 -0.69 -1.82 -11.79
C PHE A 38 -1.51 -2.19 -13.04
N GLY A 39 -1.92 -1.17 -13.80
CA GLY A 39 -2.80 -1.29 -14.95
C GLY A 39 -4.26 -1.08 -14.56
N GLN A 40 -4.94 -0.20 -15.30
CA GLN A 40 -6.30 0.25 -15.02
C GLN A 40 -7.33 -0.89 -14.92
N ASP A 41 -7.25 -1.87 -15.83
CA ASP A 41 -8.16 -3.04 -15.82
C ASP A 41 -7.97 -3.95 -14.59
N GLY A 42 -6.72 -4.06 -14.12
CA GLY A 42 -6.40 -4.78 -12.89
C GLY A 42 -6.89 -4.00 -11.68
N TYR A 43 -6.59 -2.72 -11.64
CA TYR A 43 -6.90 -1.82 -10.54
C TYR A 43 -8.42 -1.73 -10.29
N ALA A 44 -9.20 -1.65 -11.36
CA ALA A 44 -10.67 -1.62 -11.28
C ALA A 44 -11.26 -2.84 -10.54
N LYS A 45 -10.60 -4.01 -10.65
CA LYS A 45 -11.03 -5.27 -10.01
C LYS A 45 -10.53 -5.43 -8.58
N LEU A 46 -9.74 -4.50 -8.05
CA LEU A 46 -9.28 -4.56 -6.67
C LEU A 46 -10.36 -4.07 -5.71
N ASP A 47 -10.63 -4.87 -4.67
CA ASP A 47 -11.47 -4.46 -3.54
C ASP A 47 -10.63 -3.95 -2.36
N VAL A 48 -9.41 -4.48 -2.21
CA VAL A 48 -8.52 -4.23 -1.07
C VAL A 48 -7.11 -3.91 -1.52
N ILE A 49 -6.51 -2.85 -0.98
CA ILE A 49 -5.12 -2.45 -1.22
C ILE A 49 -4.35 -2.46 0.09
N GLY A 50 -3.36 -3.36 0.18
CA GLY A 50 -2.40 -3.38 1.29
C GLY A 50 -1.18 -2.51 1.00
N ILE A 51 -0.88 -1.55 1.86
CA ILE A 51 0.27 -0.64 1.79
C ILE A 51 1.16 -0.91 3.00
N GLU A 52 2.43 -1.24 2.76
CA GLU A 52 3.44 -1.34 3.82
C GLU A 52 4.39 -0.14 3.77
N GLU A 53 5.08 0.09 4.89
CA GLU A 53 6.14 1.09 5.01
C GLU A 53 5.64 2.52 4.70
N THR A 54 4.44 2.81 5.20
CA THR A 54 3.68 4.03 4.90
C THR A 54 4.41 5.33 5.23
N GLN A 55 5.37 5.27 6.16
CA GLN A 55 6.20 6.42 6.54
C GLN A 55 7.06 6.98 5.39
N PHE A 56 7.24 6.25 4.29
CA PHE A 56 7.98 6.74 3.11
C PHE A 56 7.10 7.44 2.06
N PHE A 57 5.77 7.43 2.24
CA PHE A 57 4.82 8.01 1.30
C PHE A 57 4.23 9.33 1.84
N GLY A 58 4.56 10.43 1.18
CA GLY A 58 4.02 11.76 1.54
C GLY A 58 2.60 11.99 1.05
N ASP A 59 2.13 11.16 0.12
CA ASP A 59 0.83 11.23 -0.53
C ASP A 59 -0.20 10.21 0.03
N LEU A 60 0.13 9.56 1.16
CA LEU A 60 -0.72 8.53 1.77
C LEU A 60 -2.15 9.00 2.02
N TYR A 61 -2.32 10.18 2.62
CA TYR A 61 -3.64 10.71 2.97
C TYR A 61 -4.50 10.99 1.72
N GLU A 62 -3.93 11.70 0.74
CA GLU A 62 -4.62 12.04 -0.51
C GLU A 62 -5.00 10.77 -1.29
N PHE A 63 -4.07 9.81 -1.36
CA PHE A 63 -4.35 8.50 -1.93
C PHE A 63 -5.50 7.80 -1.19
N CYS A 64 -5.48 7.79 0.14
CA CYS A 64 -6.52 7.13 0.92
C CYS A 64 -7.91 7.73 0.71
N CYS A 65 -8.04 9.07 0.73
CA CYS A 65 -9.31 9.74 0.44
C CYS A 65 -9.81 9.39 -0.96
N LYS A 66 -8.98 9.57 -1.99
CA LYS A 66 -9.36 9.25 -3.37
C LYS A 66 -9.84 7.80 -3.50
N VAL A 67 -9.07 6.86 -2.99
CA VAL A 67 -9.31 5.44 -3.23
C VAL A 67 -10.47 4.89 -2.40
N ALA A 68 -10.69 5.40 -1.18
CA ALA A 68 -11.82 4.98 -0.36
C ALA A 68 -13.11 5.69 -0.74
N ASP A 69 -13.06 7.00 -0.98
CA ASP A 69 -14.25 7.82 -1.19
C ASP A 69 -14.73 7.74 -2.64
N ASP A 70 -13.82 7.90 -3.60
CA ASP A 70 -14.15 7.92 -5.03
C ASP A 70 -14.20 6.50 -5.60
N ASP A 71 -13.18 5.68 -5.33
CA ASP A 71 -13.06 4.35 -5.93
C ASP A 71 -13.73 3.23 -5.10
N GLY A 72 -14.17 3.54 -3.86
CA GLY A 72 -14.89 2.62 -2.99
C GLY A 72 -14.08 1.42 -2.50
N LYS A 73 -12.74 1.52 -2.47
CA LYS A 73 -11.85 0.42 -2.10
C LYS A 73 -11.45 0.49 -0.62
N THR A 74 -11.17 -0.67 -0.02
CA THR A 74 -10.63 -0.74 1.34
C THR A 74 -9.11 -0.66 1.31
N ILE A 75 -8.51 0.13 2.19
CA ILE A 75 -7.05 0.26 2.28
C ILE A 75 -6.60 -0.20 3.65
N VAL A 76 -5.56 -1.03 3.64
CA VAL A 76 -4.91 -1.57 4.83
C VAL A 76 -3.48 -1.05 4.84
N ALA A 77 -3.18 -0.12 5.73
CA ALA A 77 -1.90 0.58 5.78
C ALA A 77 -1.13 0.21 7.05
N GLY A 78 0.13 -0.20 6.90
CA GLY A 78 1.02 -0.54 8.01
C GLY A 78 2.31 0.30 8.00
N ARG A 79 2.70 0.81 9.16
CA ARG A 79 3.99 1.46 9.40
C ARG A 79 4.95 0.46 10.05
N ASP A 80 6.16 0.31 9.53
CA ASP A 80 7.25 -0.40 10.23
C ASP A 80 8.20 0.64 10.81
N GLY A 81 8.28 0.77 12.14
CA GLY A 81 9.11 1.85 12.69
C GLY A 81 9.07 2.13 14.18
N ASP A 82 8.26 1.45 14.96
CA ASP A 82 8.27 1.48 16.43
C ASP A 82 7.61 0.22 16.98
N TYR A 83 7.84 -0.10 18.26
CA TYR A 83 7.20 -1.19 19.01
C TYR A 83 5.66 -1.14 18.99
N LEU A 84 5.08 -0.08 18.41
CA LEU A 84 3.67 0.08 18.11
C LEU A 84 3.44 -0.09 16.61
N ARG A 85 3.28 -1.34 16.17
CA ARG A 85 2.76 -1.62 14.82
C ARG A 85 1.34 -1.04 14.72
N CYS A 86 1.19 0.06 14.00
CA CYS A 86 -0.10 0.72 13.81
C CYS A 86 -0.70 0.26 12.48
N LEU A 87 -1.81 -0.48 12.56
CA LEU A 87 -2.63 -0.83 11.40
C LEU A 87 -3.70 0.25 11.24
N ILE A 88 -3.68 0.96 10.12
CA ILE A 88 -4.72 1.93 9.79
C ILE A 88 -5.62 1.31 8.72
N LEU A 89 -6.92 1.28 9.02
CA LEU A 89 -7.95 0.84 8.10
C LEU A 89 -8.70 2.06 7.58
N PHE A 90 -8.73 2.20 6.27
CA PHE A 90 -9.49 3.23 5.57
C PHE A 90 -10.60 2.54 4.78
N GLN A 91 -11.83 2.92 5.06
CA GLN A 91 -13.03 2.46 4.37
C GLN A 91 -13.95 3.65 4.12
N LYS A 92 -14.76 3.58 3.08
CA LYS A 92 -15.69 4.63 2.65
C LYS A 92 -16.57 5.21 3.76
N ASP A 93 -16.84 4.44 4.82
CA ASP A 93 -17.69 4.85 5.95
C ASP A 93 -16.90 5.29 7.20
N VAL A 94 -15.57 5.39 7.13
CA VAL A 94 -14.67 5.54 8.30
C VAL A 94 -13.65 6.70 8.17
N ILE A 95 -13.57 7.37 7.02
CA ILE A 95 -12.66 8.52 6.78
C ILE A 95 -13.42 9.86 6.93
#